data_AF-A0A516AGF1-F1
#
_entry.id   AF-A0A516AGF1-F1
#
_cell.length_a   1.000
_cell.length_b   1.000
_cell.length_c   1.000
_cell.angle_alpha   90.00
_cell.angle_beta   90.00
_cell.angle_gamma   90.00
#
_symmetry.space_group_name_H-M   'P 1'
#
loop_
_entity.id
_entity.type
_entity.pdbx_description
1 polymer ?
#
loop_
_entity_poly.entity_id
_entity_poly.type
_entity_poly.pdbx_seq_one_letter_code
_entity_poly.pdbx_strand_id
1 'polypeptide(L)'
;RRLPPHRPGCPSAGSAFSLPRTCRAPGGPAGEGAGCCYAPRLLEGRLVSTSRVRDREALAAAVRSLGGECTEELTRAHTHLIAGAAEGLKFEYAQAHRIPVVSRAWLEQTLRHGTPMQERFFAVACQGGE
;
A
#
# COMPACT_ATOMS: atom_id res chain seq x y z
N ARG A 1 15.69 -7.72 18.49
CA ARG A 1 15.59 -7.40 17.04
C ARG A 1 15.91 -5.91 16.87
N ARG A 2 17.08 -5.57 16.32
CA ARG A 2 17.47 -4.17 16.13
C ARG A 2 16.74 -3.62 14.91
N LEU A 3 16.11 -2.47 15.06
CA LEU A 3 15.46 -1.76 13.94
C LEU A 3 16.57 -1.27 12.99
N PRO A 4 16.34 -1.27 11.66
CA PRO A 4 17.32 -0.77 10.70
C PRO A 4 17.64 0.71 10.95
N PRO A 5 18.87 1.17 10.67
CA PRO A 5 19.27 2.54 10.93
C PRO A 5 18.52 3.54 10.03
N HIS A 6 18.19 4.69 10.62
CA HIS A 6 17.53 5.80 9.95
C HIS A 6 18.41 6.41 8.84
N ARG A 7 17.80 7.04 7.83
CA ARG A 7 18.53 7.83 6.83
C ARG A 7 19.31 8.96 7.54
N PRO A 8 20.57 9.25 7.16
CA PRO A 8 21.27 10.42 7.68
C PRO A 8 20.46 11.69 7.35
N GLY A 9 20.03 12.42 8.40
CA GLY A 9 19.15 13.59 8.31
C GLY A 9 17.87 13.54 9.16
N CYS A 10 17.62 12.48 9.94
CA CYS A 10 16.55 12.48 10.95
C CYS A 10 17.03 13.18 12.24
N PRO A 11 16.33 14.21 12.77
CA PRO A 11 16.74 14.89 14.01
C PRO A 11 16.53 14.06 15.29
N SER A 12 16.01 12.84 15.20
CA SER A 12 15.83 11.94 16.34
C SER A 12 17.06 11.04 16.53
N ALA A 13 18.20 11.65 16.86
CA ALA A 13 19.33 10.98 17.47
C ALA A 13 19.75 11.75 18.72
N GLY A 14 18.81 11.89 19.66
CA GLY A 14 19.01 12.50 20.96
C GLY A 14 18.31 11.66 22.01
N SER A 15 19.07 11.23 23.02
CA SER A 15 18.72 10.18 23.98
C SER A 15 17.58 10.56 24.93
N ALA A 16 16.96 9.51 25.48
CA ALA A 16 16.18 9.41 26.71
C ALA A 16 14.72 9.91 26.73
N PHE A 17 13.82 8.92 26.85
CA PHE A 17 12.62 8.89 27.70
C PHE A 17 11.66 10.09 27.64
N SER A 18 10.87 10.17 26.56
CA SER A 18 9.43 10.55 26.57
C SER A 18 8.86 10.43 25.15
N LEU A 19 7.89 9.56 24.91
CA LEU A 19 7.06 9.54 23.70
C LEU A 19 5.69 10.18 24.02
N PRO A 20 4.84 10.59 23.04
CA PRO A 20 5.08 10.81 21.61
C PRO A 20 4.45 12.13 21.12
N ARG A 21 5.20 13.02 20.46
CA ARG A 21 4.58 14.09 19.65
C ARG A 21 5.21 14.10 18.28
N THR A 22 4.43 13.55 17.35
CA THR A 22 4.46 13.66 15.89
C THR A 22 5.69 14.38 15.32
N CYS A 23 6.44 13.63 14.51
CA CYS A 23 7.38 14.11 13.51
C CYS A 23 6.74 15.21 12.62
N ARG A 24 6.69 16.45 13.10
CA ARG A 24 6.22 17.61 12.33
C ARG A 24 7.43 18.13 11.57
N ALA A 25 7.55 17.72 10.31
CA ALA A 25 8.58 18.24 9.40
C ALA A 25 8.35 19.75 9.17
N PRO A 26 9.38 20.61 9.31
CA PRO A 26 9.29 22.00 8.84
C PRO A 26 9.68 22.07 7.35
N GLY A 27 8.81 22.64 6.52
CA GLY A 27 9.19 23.31 5.27
C GLY A 27 9.47 22.45 4.02
N GLY A 28 8.50 21.67 3.55
CA GLY A 28 8.51 21.10 2.18
C GLY A 28 7.42 21.75 1.30
N PRO A 29 7.64 21.93 -0.02
CA PRO A 29 6.63 22.47 -0.92
C PRO A 29 5.38 21.59 -0.93
N ALA A 30 4.21 22.24 -1.00
CA ALA A 30 2.90 21.61 -0.93
C ALA A 30 2.66 20.68 -2.13
N GLY A 31 2.86 19.37 -1.92
CA GLY A 31 2.53 18.32 -2.87
C GLY A 31 3.15 17.00 -2.42
N GLU A 32 2.30 16.03 -2.09
CA GLU A 32 2.65 14.63 -1.78
C GLU A 32 3.15 14.33 -0.35
N GLY A 33 2.23 13.82 0.47
CA GLY A 33 2.50 12.82 1.52
C GLY A 33 3.43 13.23 2.68
N ALA A 34 2.86 13.83 3.72
CA ALA A 34 3.47 13.91 5.05
C ALA A 34 3.58 12.50 5.68
N GLY A 35 4.60 11.74 5.31
CA GLY A 35 4.98 10.47 5.93
C GLY A 35 6.07 10.69 6.97
N CYS A 36 5.86 10.20 8.18
CA CYS A 36 6.93 10.07 9.17
C CYS A 36 8.09 9.26 8.54
N CYS A 37 9.35 9.65 8.80
CA CYS A 37 10.57 9.07 8.22
C CYS A 37 10.82 7.57 8.53
N TYR A 38 9.85 6.91 9.17
CA TYR A 38 9.84 5.48 9.46
C TYR A 38 8.81 4.71 8.62
N ALA A 39 8.02 5.37 7.77
CA ALA A 39 7.08 4.67 6.91
C ALA A 39 7.90 3.82 5.90
N PRO A 40 7.87 2.48 5.99
CA PRO A 40 8.58 1.67 5.04
C PRO A 40 7.89 1.86 3.69
N ARG A 41 8.64 2.35 2.69
CA ARG A 41 8.15 2.53 1.32
C ARG A 41 8.04 1.19 0.60
N LEU A 42 7.22 0.30 1.16
CA LEU A 42 7.06 -1.09 0.75
C LEU A 42 6.43 -1.21 -0.64
N LEU A 43 5.71 -0.17 -1.07
CA LEU A 43 5.01 -0.11 -2.34
C LEU A 43 5.55 1.00 -3.24
N GLU A 44 6.76 1.51 -3.02
CA GLU A 44 7.35 2.54 -3.88
C GLU A 44 7.36 2.11 -5.35
N GLY A 45 6.77 2.93 -6.22
CA GLY A 45 6.68 2.66 -7.65
C GLY A 45 5.71 1.52 -8.02
N ARG A 46 4.91 1.01 -7.08
CA ARG A 46 3.83 0.06 -7.37
C ARG A 46 2.55 0.84 -7.67
N LEU A 47 2.09 0.72 -8.91
CA LEU A 47 0.78 1.18 -9.34
C LEU A 47 -0.27 0.13 -9.02
N VAL A 48 -1.30 0.54 -8.27
CA VAL A 48 -2.37 -0.34 -7.77
C VAL A 48 -3.72 0.17 -8.24
N SER A 49 -4.48 -0.67 -8.94
CA SER A 49 -5.86 -0.33 -9.32
C SER A 49 -6.85 -0.91 -8.31
N THR A 50 -8.00 -0.26 -8.10
CA THR A 50 -9.07 -0.79 -7.25
C THR A 50 -10.35 -1.03 -8.06
N SER A 51 -11.05 -2.14 -7.80
CA SER A 51 -12.30 -2.50 -8.46
C SER A 51 -13.31 -3.05 -7.46
N ARG A 52 -14.52 -2.46 -7.42
CA ARG A 52 -15.66 -2.95 -6.61
C ARG A 52 -15.36 -3.04 -5.09
N VAL A 53 -14.47 -2.18 -4.57
CA VAL A 53 -14.20 -2.12 -3.12
C VAL A 53 -14.96 -0.96 -2.47
N ARG A 54 -15.59 -1.22 -1.31
CA ARG A 54 -16.33 -0.19 -0.55
C ARG A 54 -15.42 0.93 -0.05
N ASP A 55 -14.21 0.58 0.40
CA ASP A 55 -13.26 1.50 1.04
C ASP A 55 -12.09 1.89 0.12
N ARG A 56 -12.39 2.30 -1.11
CA ARG A 56 -11.33 2.69 -2.07
C ARG A 56 -10.47 3.86 -1.55
N GLU A 57 -11.07 4.79 -0.80
CA GLU A 57 -10.37 5.95 -0.25
C GLU A 57 -9.40 5.53 0.85
N ALA A 58 -9.84 4.67 1.79
CA ALA A 58 -8.98 4.14 2.84
C ALA A 58 -7.85 3.28 2.24
N LEU A 59 -8.14 2.49 1.20
CA LEU A 59 -7.13 1.75 0.46
C LEU A 59 -6.13 2.69 -0.21
N ALA A 60 -6.60 3.72 -0.91
CA ALA A 60 -5.73 4.69 -1.57
C ALA A 60 -4.86 5.45 -0.56
N ALA A 61 -5.40 5.78 0.62
CA ALA A 61 -4.63 6.38 1.71
C ALA A 61 -3.58 5.42 2.26
N ALA A 62 -3.91 4.14 2.42
CA ALA A 62 -2.99 3.10 2.86
C ALA A 62 -1.86 2.83 1.84
N VAL A 63 -2.18 2.73 0.55
CA VAL A 63 -1.19 2.57 -0.53
C VAL A 63 -0.26 3.78 -0.60
N ARG A 64 -0.82 5.01 -0.57
CA ARG A 64 -0.03 6.25 -0.50
C ARG A 64 0.88 6.31 0.72
N SER A 65 0.39 5.83 1.88
CA SER A 65 1.19 5.75 3.10
C SER A 65 2.38 4.79 2.98
N LEU A 66 2.29 3.77 2.12
CA LEU A 66 3.36 2.83 1.79
C LEU A 66 4.22 3.29 0.60
N GLY A 67 3.98 4.50 0.06
CA GLY A 67 4.69 5.07 -1.09
C GLY A 67 4.23 4.56 -2.45
N GLY A 68 3.11 3.84 -2.53
CA GLY A 68 2.51 3.42 -3.80
C GLY A 68 1.49 4.43 -4.32
N GLU A 69 1.06 4.23 -5.57
CA GLU A 69 0.05 5.07 -6.21
C GLU A 69 -1.20 4.26 -6.57
N CYS A 70 -2.37 4.88 -6.36
CA CYS A 70 -3.65 4.30 -6.72
C CYS A 70 -4.29 5.05 -7.87
N THR A 71 -4.73 4.29 -8.87
CA THR A 71 -5.34 4.78 -10.10
C THR A 71 -6.68 4.09 -10.35
N GLU A 72 -7.57 4.75 -11.07
CA GLU A 72 -8.85 4.17 -11.43
C GLU A 72 -8.75 3.25 -12.66
N GLU A 73 -7.78 3.50 -13.52
CA GLU A 73 -7.54 2.73 -14.73
C GLU A 73 -6.58 1.56 -14.47
N LEU A 74 -6.89 0.40 -15.03
CA LEU A 74 -6.00 -0.75 -15.00
C LEU A 74 -5.28 -0.84 -16.35
N THR A 75 -4.03 -0.43 -16.36
CA THR A 75 -3.13 -0.52 -17.52
C THR A 75 -2.03 -1.55 -17.28
N ARG A 76 -1.25 -1.91 -18.31
CA ARG A 76 -0.11 -2.83 -18.20
C ARG A 76 1.02 -2.35 -17.28
N ALA A 77 1.03 -1.06 -16.93
CA ALA A 77 1.97 -0.51 -15.94
C ALA A 77 1.59 -0.90 -14.49
N HIS A 78 0.37 -1.41 -14.28
CA HIS A 78 -0.11 -1.79 -12.96
C HIS A 78 0.49 -3.11 -12.53
N THR A 79 0.94 -3.10 -11.29
CA THR A 79 1.59 -4.26 -10.69
C THR A 79 0.59 -5.14 -9.95
N HIS A 80 -0.47 -4.55 -9.39
CA HIS A 80 -1.48 -5.27 -8.60
C HIS A 80 -2.86 -4.68 -8.86
N LEU A 81 -3.88 -5.55 -8.90
CA LEU A 81 -5.28 -5.15 -8.89
C LEU A 81 -5.90 -5.53 -7.54
N ILE A 82 -6.43 -4.56 -6.78
CA ILE A 82 -7.23 -4.85 -5.61
C ILE A 82 -8.70 -4.97 -6.03
N ALA A 83 -9.26 -6.17 -5.93
CA ALA A 83 -10.68 -6.42 -6.21
C ALA A 83 -11.41 -6.95 -4.97
N GLY A 84 -12.67 -6.56 -4.81
CA GLY A 84 -13.55 -7.13 -3.78
C GLY A 84 -14.14 -8.49 -4.19
N ALA A 85 -14.27 -8.72 -5.49
CA ALA A 85 -14.88 -9.92 -6.07
C ALA A 85 -14.18 -10.27 -7.39
N ALA A 86 -14.14 -11.56 -7.74
CA ALA A 86 -13.50 -12.10 -8.94
C ALA A 86 -14.38 -11.92 -10.19
N GLU A 87 -14.92 -10.72 -10.39
CA GLU A 87 -15.91 -10.44 -11.42
C GLU A 87 -15.70 -9.06 -12.06
N GLY A 88 -16.01 -8.97 -13.35
CA GLY A 88 -16.01 -7.74 -14.15
C GLY A 88 -14.81 -7.56 -15.07
N LEU A 89 -14.89 -6.55 -15.94
CA LEU A 89 -13.92 -6.28 -17.02
C LEU A 89 -12.48 -6.09 -16.52
N LYS A 90 -12.31 -5.45 -15.35
CA LYS A 90 -10.99 -5.26 -14.74
C LYS A 90 -10.36 -6.58 -14.29
N PHE A 91 -11.16 -7.52 -13.80
CA PHE A 91 -10.69 -8.84 -13.40
C PHE A 91 -10.24 -9.65 -14.61
N GLU A 92 -11.05 -9.68 -15.67
CA GLU A 92 -10.69 -10.34 -16.93
C GLU A 92 -9.43 -9.73 -17.55
N TYR A 93 -9.32 -8.40 -17.55
CA TYR A 93 -8.12 -7.70 -18.03
C TYR A 93 -6.89 -8.07 -17.19
N ALA A 94 -6.99 -8.02 -15.85
CA ALA A 94 -5.90 -8.42 -14.97
C ALA A 94 -5.47 -9.86 -15.25
N GLN A 95 -6.42 -10.77 -15.41
CA GLN A 95 -6.15 -12.18 -15.70
C GLN A 95 -5.46 -12.35 -17.06
N ALA A 96 -5.95 -11.68 -18.11
CA ALA A 96 -5.36 -11.69 -19.45
C ALA A 96 -3.94 -11.12 -19.46
N HIS A 97 -3.66 -10.13 -18.61
CA HIS A 97 -2.37 -9.48 -18.48
C HIS A 97 -1.46 -10.11 -17.40
N ARG A 98 -1.88 -11.21 -16.76
CA ARG A 98 -1.17 -11.87 -15.64
C ARG A 98 -0.86 -10.92 -14.48
N ILE A 99 -1.72 -9.94 -14.26
CA ILE A 99 -1.65 -9.02 -13.13
C ILE A 99 -2.28 -9.73 -11.93
N PRO A 100 -1.57 -9.82 -10.79
CA PRO A 100 -2.08 -10.44 -9.58
C PRO A 100 -3.27 -9.65 -9.04
N VAL A 101 -4.40 -10.36 -8.84
CA VAL A 101 -5.62 -9.81 -8.25
C VAL A 101 -5.66 -10.15 -6.78
N VAL A 102 -5.59 -9.15 -5.91
CA VAL A 102 -5.56 -9.29 -4.45
C VAL A 102 -6.80 -8.67 -3.80
N SER A 103 -7.12 -9.11 -2.58
CA SER A 103 -8.17 -8.49 -1.77
C SER A 103 -7.61 -7.36 -0.89
N ARG A 104 -8.50 -6.53 -0.31
CA ARG A 104 -8.13 -5.47 0.65
C ARG A 104 -7.25 -5.97 1.81
N ALA A 105 -7.45 -7.23 2.20
CA ALA A 105 -6.75 -7.85 3.32
C ALA A 105 -5.24 -7.90 3.08
N TRP A 106 -4.79 -8.00 1.82
CA TRP A 106 -3.38 -7.95 1.47
C TRP A 106 -2.71 -6.66 1.95
N LEU A 107 -3.37 -5.52 1.75
CA LEU A 107 -2.85 -4.22 2.14
C LEU A 107 -2.89 -4.04 3.65
N GLU A 108 -4.00 -4.43 4.29
CA GLU A 108 -4.17 -4.37 5.74
C GLU A 108 -3.13 -5.23 6.48
N GLN A 109 -2.83 -6.42 5.95
CA GLN A 109 -1.79 -7.29 6.49
C GLN A 109 -0.39 -6.72 6.22
N THR A 110 -0.13 -6.20 5.02
CA THR A 110 1.16 -5.55 4.71
C THR A 110 1.45 -4.39 5.66
N LEU A 111 0.44 -3.57 5.94
CA LEU A 111 0.51 -2.49 6.94
C LEU A 111 0.74 -3.00 8.35
N ARG A 112 -0.02 -4.02 8.78
CA ARG A 112 0.05 -4.58 10.13
C ARG A 112 1.39 -5.25 10.42
N HIS A 113 1.92 -6.01 9.47
CA HIS A 113 3.18 -6.75 9.62
C HIS A 113 4.40 -5.87 9.31
N GLY A 114 4.22 -4.77 8.58
CA GLY A 114 5.32 -3.91 8.13
C GLY A 114 6.22 -4.60 7.09
N THR A 115 5.70 -5.59 6.38
CA THR A 115 6.42 -6.38 5.37
C THR A 115 5.51 -6.65 4.17
N PRO A 116 6.04 -6.67 2.93
CA PRO A 116 5.23 -6.91 1.75
C PRO A 116 4.66 -8.34 1.79
N MET A 117 3.33 -8.44 1.90
CA MET A 117 2.66 -9.73 1.84
C MET A 117 2.70 -10.27 0.42
N GLN A 118 2.69 -11.59 0.27
CA GLN A 118 2.65 -12.19 -1.06
C GLN A 118 1.22 -12.15 -1.57
N GLU A 119 1.05 -11.59 -2.78
CA GLU A 119 -0.24 -11.40 -3.42
C GLU A 119 -1.08 -12.69 -3.52
N ARG A 120 -0.43 -13.81 -3.84
CA ARG A 120 -1.07 -15.12 -4.01
C ARG A 120 -1.89 -15.60 -2.82
N PHE A 121 -1.52 -15.22 -1.59
CA PHE A 121 -2.27 -15.62 -0.39
C PHE A 121 -3.58 -14.88 -0.23
N PHE A 122 -3.70 -13.72 -0.86
CA PHE A 122 -4.87 -12.86 -0.80
C PHE A 122 -5.56 -12.78 -2.15
N ALA A 123 -5.28 -13.73 -3.04
CA ALA A 123 -5.84 -13.76 -4.36
C ALA A 123 -7.36 -13.88 -4.29
N VAL A 124 -8.07 -13.03 -5.04
CA VAL A 124 -9.53 -13.08 -5.09
C VAL A 124 -9.92 -14.23 -6.01
N ALA A 125 -10.24 -15.37 -5.43
CA ALA A 125 -10.79 -16.49 -6.17
C ALA A 125 -12.29 -16.26 -6.44
N CYS A 126 -12.79 -16.82 -7.56
CA CYS A 126 -14.22 -17.02 -7.75
C CYS A 126 -14.70 -17.94 -6.63
N GLN A 127 -15.24 -17.39 -5.55
CA GLN A 127 -15.99 -18.17 -4.58
C GLN A 127 -17.29 -18.56 -5.26
N GLY A 128 -17.29 -19.71 -5.95
CA GLY A 128 -18.51 -20.42 -6.25
C GLY A 128 -19.11 -20.85 -4.91
N GLY A 129 -20.27 -20.31 -4.57
CA GLY A 129 -21.01 -20.75 -3.40
C GLY A 129 -21.33 -22.22 -3.49
N GLU A 130 -21.16 -22.94 -2.38
CA GLU A 130 -21.91 -24.17 -2.12
C GLU A 130 -23.33 -23.82 -1.68
#